data_AF-A0A1X1GW30-F1
#
_entry.id   AF-A0A1X1GW30-F1
#
_cell.length_a   1.000
_cell.length_b   1.000
_cell.length_c   1.000
_cell.angle_alpha   90.00
_cell.angle_beta   90.00
_cell.angle_gamma   90.00
#
_symmetry.space_group_name_H-M   'P 1'
#
loop_
_entity.id
_entity.type
_entity.pdbx_description
1 polymer ?
#
loop_
_entity_poly.entity_id
_entity_poly.type
_entity_poly.pdbx_seq_one_letter_code
_entity_poly.pdbx_strand_id
1 'polypeptide(L)'
;MNNRDFWNSINKNNEHRNCNGDELVCDMMVKEGLGQTVGGYFEVAEYPKYNKIIDTTRAEPSQAFHFFEFYIDDGKCNRSDKKPSYNQLKCPQLIMYIAEMAGLDRKILLECLEYVREIEKDNPDIGSEKPGNYLESIKVDNGGNSLMEFKKKIHISEIQRIISAANSYDEIVQQVSLIAK
;
A
#
# COMPACT_ATOMS: atom_id res chain seq x y z
N MET A 1 -6.46 16.89 -1.79
CA MET A 1 -5.34 16.86 -0.82
C MET A 1 -3.97 16.64 -1.47
N ASN A 2 -2.87 17.06 -0.82
CA ASN A 2 -1.50 16.58 -1.11
C ASN A 2 -1.15 15.36 -0.22
N ASN A 3 0.06 14.80 -0.33
CA ASN A 3 0.47 13.64 0.47
C ASN A 3 0.49 13.92 1.98
N ARG A 4 0.93 15.13 2.39
CA ARG A 4 0.95 15.55 3.80
C ARG A 4 -0.45 15.70 4.39
N ASP A 5 -1.37 16.32 3.66
CA ASP A 5 -2.78 16.47 4.06
C ASP A 5 -3.44 15.09 4.27
N PHE A 6 -3.19 14.17 3.33
CA PHE A 6 -3.69 12.80 3.44
C PHE A 6 -3.08 12.08 4.65
N TRP A 7 -1.77 12.13 4.82
CA TRP A 7 -1.08 11.56 5.98
C TRP A 7 -1.63 12.07 7.31
N ASN A 8 -1.78 13.39 7.46
CA ASN A 8 -2.31 14.02 8.67
C ASN A 8 -3.77 13.59 8.96
N SER A 9 -4.51 13.17 7.92
CA SER A 9 -5.87 12.67 8.06
C SER A 9 -5.90 11.24 8.60
N ILE A 10 -4.96 10.40 8.18
CA ILE A 10 -4.95 8.94 8.46
C ILE A 10 -4.05 8.54 9.64
N ASN A 11 -3.04 9.35 9.99
CA ASN A 11 -2.06 9.03 11.05
C ASN A 11 -2.56 9.39 12.46
N LYS A 12 -3.72 8.87 12.85
CA LYS A 12 -4.32 9.10 14.18
C LYS A 12 -4.15 7.87 15.06
N ASN A 13 -2.97 7.73 15.65
CA ASN A 13 -2.63 6.85 16.79
C ASN A 13 -2.78 5.32 16.63
N ASN A 14 -2.93 4.76 15.43
CA ASN A 14 -2.79 3.32 15.22
C ASN A 14 -2.25 2.98 13.82
N GLU A 15 -1.00 2.52 13.76
CA GLU A 15 -0.33 2.17 12.49
C GLU A 15 -0.89 0.90 11.83
N HIS A 16 -1.67 0.10 12.58
CA HIS A 16 -2.13 -1.25 12.21
C HIS A 16 -3.65 -1.39 12.15
N ARG A 17 -4.40 -0.27 12.14
CA ARG A 17 -5.87 -0.29 12.03
C ARG A 17 -6.39 0.67 10.99
N ASN A 18 -7.43 0.27 10.28
CA ASN A 18 -8.12 1.11 9.30
C ASN A 18 -9.10 2.09 9.97
N CYS A 19 -9.82 2.87 9.16
CA CYS A 19 -10.80 3.86 9.61
C CYS A 19 -12.00 3.27 10.38
N ASN A 20 -12.26 1.97 10.26
CA ASN A 20 -13.32 1.26 10.97
C ASN A 20 -12.81 0.59 12.26
N GLY A 21 -11.49 0.65 12.52
CA GLY A 21 -10.85 -0.01 13.66
C GLY A 21 -10.48 -1.48 13.42
N ASP A 22 -10.67 -2.00 12.20
CA ASP A 22 -10.27 -3.36 11.85
C ASP A 22 -8.75 -3.47 11.70
N GLU A 23 -8.22 -4.68 11.85
CA GLU A 23 -6.84 -4.99 11.43
C GLU A 23 -6.67 -4.77 9.92
N LEU A 24 -5.53 -4.18 9.54
CA LEU A 24 -5.21 -3.91 8.14
C LEU A 24 -5.04 -5.19 7.32
N VAL A 25 -5.66 -5.25 6.15
CA VAL A 25 -5.46 -6.35 5.20
C VAL A 25 -4.03 -6.31 4.65
N CYS A 26 -3.42 -5.13 4.50
CA CYS A 26 -2.02 -5.06 4.10
C CYS A 26 -1.05 -5.65 5.16
N ASP A 27 -1.42 -5.63 6.44
CA ASP A 27 -0.64 -6.32 7.49
C ASP A 27 -0.81 -7.83 7.40
N MET A 28 -2.01 -8.32 7.10
CA MET A 28 -2.25 -9.75 6.83
C MET A 28 -1.36 -10.22 5.68
N MET A 29 -1.27 -9.43 4.60
CA MET A 29 -0.39 -9.69 3.47
C MET A 29 1.07 -9.87 3.90
N VAL A 30 1.60 -8.98 4.74
CA VAL A 30 2.97 -9.07 5.26
C VAL A 30 3.15 -10.30 6.16
N LYS A 31 2.20 -10.57 7.06
CA LYS A 31 2.26 -11.71 7.99
C LYS A 31 2.22 -13.06 7.29
N GLU A 32 1.56 -13.15 6.15
CA GLU A 32 1.58 -14.32 5.27
C GLU A 32 2.87 -14.45 4.44
N GLY A 33 3.78 -13.48 4.54
CA GLY A 33 5.01 -13.44 3.76
C GLY A 33 4.79 -13.09 2.29
N LEU A 34 3.64 -12.51 1.94
CA LEU A 34 3.28 -12.07 0.59
C LEU A 34 3.77 -10.64 0.33
N GLY A 35 3.97 -10.29 -0.94
CA GLY A 35 4.41 -8.95 -1.33
C GLY A 35 5.92 -8.76 -1.30
N GLN A 36 6.35 -7.50 -1.23
CA GLN A 36 7.74 -7.13 -1.04
C GLN A 36 8.27 -7.67 0.30
N THR A 37 9.44 -8.30 0.30
CA THR A 37 10.10 -8.85 1.51
C THR A 37 11.50 -8.28 1.75
N VAL A 38 12.09 -7.60 0.76
CA VAL A 38 13.43 -7.03 0.84
C VAL A 38 13.54 -5.66 0.15
N GLY A 39 14.60 -4.93 0.48
CA GLY A 39 14.95 -3.64 -0.11
C GLY A 39 13.98 -2.51 0.26
N GLY A 40 14.32 -1.30 -0.19
CA GLY A 40 13.46 -0.12 0.02
C GLY A 40 13.25 0.20 1.50
N TYR A 41 11.99 0.30 1.94
CA TYR A 41 11.66 0.71 3.30
C TYR A 41 12.14 -0.25 4.38
N PHE A 42 12.33 -1.55 4.09
CA PHE A 42 12.89 -2.51 5.04
C PHE A 42 14.34 -2.13 5.42
N GLU A 43 15.19 -1.83 4.44
CA GLU A 43 16.57 -1.40 4.70
C GLU A 43 16.61 -0.02 5.39
N VAL A 44 15.72 0.89 5.00
CA VAL A 44 15.65 2.22 5.61
C VAL A 44 15.19 2.14 7.07
N ALA A 45 14.29 1.23 7.40
CA ALA A 45 13.77 1.06 8.76
C ALA A 45 14.90 0.75 9.77
N GLU A 46 15.93 0.03 9.34
CA GLU A 46 17.10 -0.31 10.16
C GLU A 46 18.12 0.83 10.31
N TYR A 47 17.98 1.94 9.56
CA TYR A 47 18.90 3.08 9.67
C TYR A 47 18.93 3.63 11.11
N PRO A 48 20.09 4.11 11.60
CA PRO A 48 20.21 4.63 12.98
C PRO A 48 19.18 5.71 13.34
N LYS A 49 18.69 6.46 12.34
CA LYS A 49 17.66 7.48 12.51
C LYS A 49 16.32 6.89 12.97
N TYR A 50 15.93 5.72 12.45
CA TYR A 50 14.63 5.10 12.73
C TYR A 50 14.74 3.90 13.66
N ASN A 51 15.83 3.12 13.54
CA ASN A 51 16.18 2.00 14.41
C ASN A 51 14.99 1.07 14.70
N LYS A 52 14.22 0.76 13.65
CA LYS A 52 13.06 -0.13 13.72
C LYS A 52 13.52 -1.58 13.62
N ILE A 53 12.78 -2.46 14.28
CA ILE A 53 13.00 -3.91 14.21
C ILE A 53 12.16 -4.46 13.06
N ILE A 54 12.75 -5.29 12.22
CA ILE A 54 12.02 -6.02 11.18
C ILE A 54 11.41 -7.27 11.81
N ASP A 55 10.08 -7.31 11.91
CA ASP A 55 9.32 -8.44 12.44
C ASP A 55 8.05 -8.63 11.60
N THR A 56 8.14 -9.50 10.59
CA THR A 56 7.05 -9.79 9.67
C THR A 56 5.85 -10.44 10.36
N THR A 57 6.04 -11.13 11.50
CA THR A 57 4.92 -11.73 12.27
C THR A 57 4.01 -10.65 12.88
N ARG A 58 4.54 -9.44 13.03
CA ARG A 58 3.84 -8.26 13.52
C ARG A 58 3.58 -7.23 12.43
N ALA A 59 3.96 -7.52 11.18
CA ALA A 59 3.97 -6.56 10.07
C ALA A 59 4.79 -5.29 10.39
N GLU A 60 5.95 -5.47 11.02
CA GLU A 60 6.86 -4.38 11.37
C GLU A 60 8.09 -4.40 10.44
N PRO A 61 8.51 -3.25 9.90
CA PRO A 61 7.87 -1.94 9.99
C PRO A 61 6.50 -1.88 9.28
N SER A 62 5.57 -1.13 9.86
CA SER A 62 4.21 -0.96 9.32
C SER A 62 4.17 -0.31 7.93
N GLN A 63 3.10 -0.53 7.18
CA GLN A 63 2.88 0.24 5.93
C GLN A 63 2.62 1.73 6.19
N ALA A 64 2.17 2.09 7.40
CA ALA A 64 2.11 3.49 7.84
C ALA A 64 3.52 4.11 7.91
N PHE A 65 4.49 3.39 8.48
CA PHE A 65 5.89 3.81 8.47
C PHE A 65 6.44 3.89 7.04
N HIS A 66 6.15 2.91 6.19
CA HIS A 66 6.55 2.94 4.78
C HIS A 66 6.02 4.19 4.07
N PHE A 67 4.73 4.53 4.26
CA PHE A 67 4.16 5.75 3.71
C PHE A 67 4.87 7.00 4.26
N PHE A 68 5.07 7.06 5.58
CA PHE A 68 5.74 8.18 6.25
C PHE A 68 7.15 8.40 5.70
N GLU A 69 7.98 7.37 5.65
CA GLU A 69 9.35 7.44 5.16
C GLU A 69 9.37 7.91 3.71
N PHE A 70 8.54 7.31 2.85
CA PHE A 70 8.59 7.54 1.42
C PHE A 70 8.05 8.92 1.00
N TYR A 71 6.98 9.39 1.66
CA TYR A 71 6.27 10.62 1.30
C TYR A 71 6.49 11.80 2.23
N ILE A 72 6.70 11.58 3.53
CA ILE A 72 6.68 12.64 4.55
C ILE A 72 8.10 13.01 4.99
N ASP A 73 8.92 12.02 5.31
CA ASP A 73 10.33 12.20 5.68
C ASP A 73 11.26 12.13 4.44
N ASP A 74 10.74 12.59 3.30
CA ASP A 74 11.42 12.62 2.01
C ASP A 74 12.35 13.84 1.90
N GLY A 75 13.49 13.76 2.58
CA GLY A 75 14.45 14.86 2.71
C GLY A 75 15.08 15.40 1.41
N LYS A 76 14.72 14.88 0.22
CA LYS A 76 15.32 15.28 -1.06
C LYS A 76 14.33 15.58 -2.18
N CYS A 77 13.12 15.02 -2.19
CA CYS A 77 12.21 15.13 -3.33
C CYS A 77 10.92 15.93 -3.04
N ASN A 78 10.76 16.44 -1.81
CA ASN A 78 9.59 17.22 -1.35
C ASN A 78 8.27 16.57 -1.76
N ARG A 79 8.17 15.24 -1.70
CA ARG A 79 6.96 14.51 -2.08
C ARG A 79 5.77 14.86 -1.18
N SER A 80 6.00 15.27 0.06
CA SER A 80 4.96 15.62 1.03
C SER A 80 3.98 16.68 0.50
N ASP A 81 4.49 17.69 -0.19
CA ASP A 81 3.69 18.83 -0.68
C ASP A 81 3.12 18.58 -2.08
N LYS A 82 3.50 17.47 -2.73
CA LYS A 82 3.01 17.10 -4.05
C LYS A 82 1.65 16.41 -3.99
N LYS A 83 0.90 16.54 -5.08
CA LYS A 83 -0.31 15.75 -5.28
C LYS A 83 0.04 14.24 -5.31
N PRO A 84 -0.88 13.39 -4.85
CA PRO A 84 -0.74 11.94 -4.93
C PRO A 84 -0.38 11.44 -6.34
N SER A 85 0.61 10.54 -6.41
CA SER A 85 1.00 9.80 -7.62
C SER A 85 1.00 8.29 -7.37
N TYR A 86 0.09 7.82 -6.51
CA TYR A 86 -0.01 6.44 -6.02
C TYR A 86 -0.15 5.38 -7.11
N ASN A 87 -0.75 5.71 -8.26
CA ASN A 87 -0.82 4.81 -9.41
C ASN A 87 0.56 4.48 -10.01
N GLN A 88 1.60 5.26 -9.70
CA GLN A 88 2.99 4.99 -10.10
C GLN A 88 3.73 4.08 -9.13
N LEU A 89 3.18 3.81 -7.95
CA LEU A 89 3.80 2.90 -6.96
C LEU A 89 3.93 1.49 -7.51
N LYS A 90 4.88 0.73 -6.97
CA LYS A 90 5.12 -0.66 -7.37
C LYS A 90 4.88 -1.65 -6.23
N CYS A 91 5.16 -1.24 -4.99
CA CYS A 91 4.97 -2.06 -3.81
C CYS A 91 3.47 -2.34 -3.59
N PRO A 92 3.02 -3.61 -3.67
CA PRO A 92 1.61 -3.93 -3.53
C PRO A 92 1.09 -3.66 -2.12
N GLN A 93 1.90 -3.88 -1.07
CA GLN A 93 1.47 -3.62 0.31
C GLN A 93 1.21 -2.12 0.55
N LEU A 94 2.06 -1.23 0.02
CA LEU A 94 1.85 0.21 0.15
C LEU A 94 0.63 0.68 -0.64
N ILE A 95 0.43 0.14 -1.85
CA ILE A 95 -0.77 0.42 -2.65
C ILE A 95 -2.03 -0.01 -1.88
N MET A 96 -2.01 -1.19 -1.26
CA MET A 96 -3.11 -1.71 -0.46
C MET A 96 -3.37 -0.87 0.77
N TYR A 97 -2.32 -0.50 1.51
CA TYR A 97 -2.43 0.41 2.65
C TYR A 97 -3.11 1.72 2.28
N ILE A 98 -2.71 2.35 1.18
CA ILE A 98 -3.31 3.62 0.73
C ILE A 98 -4.79 3.45 0.42
N ALA A 99 -5.17 2.38 -0.30
CA ALA A 99 -6.55 2.10 -0.64
C ALA A 99 -7.40 1.82 0.61
N GLU A 100 -6.85 1.04 1.55
CA GLU A 100 -7.48 0.70 2.82
C GLU A 100 -7.69 1.93 3.71
N MET A 101 -6.67 2.78 3.85
CA MET A 101 -6.78 4.03 4.62
C MET A 101 -7.67 5.07 3.94
N ALA A 102 -7.90 4.97 2.63
CA ALA A 102 -8.87 5.79 1.91
C ALA A 102 -10.32 5.29 2.08
N GLY A 103 -10.53 4.16 2.77
CA GLY A 103 -11.86 3.61 3.05
C GLY A 103 -12.40 2.67 1.98
N LEU A 104 -11.52 2.00 1.21
CA LEU A 104 -11.95 0.97 0.26
C LEU A 104 -12.61 -0.19 0.99
N ASP A 105 -13.67 -0.74 0.39
CA ASP A 105 -14.42 -1.85 0.96
C ASP A 105 -13.51 -3.06 1.26
N ARG A 106 -13.64 -3.60 2.47
CA ARG A 106 -12.80 -4.70 2.96
C ARG A 106 -12.89 -5.94 2.08
N LYS A 107 -14.03 -6.23 1.46
CA LYS A 107 -14.19 -7.37 0.56
C LYS A 107 -13.27 -7.24 -0.65
N ILE A 108 -13.18 -6.04 -1.23
CA ILE A 108 -12.29 -5.77 -2.38
C ILE A 108 -10.82 -5.93 -1.96
N LEU A 109 -10.46 -5.44 -0.77
CA LEU A 109 -9.10 -5.61 -0.23
C LEU A 109 -8.74 -7.10 -0.06
N LEU A 110 -9.65 -7.91 0.46
CA LEU A 110 -9.46 -9.35 0.61
C LEU A 110 -9.36 -10.09 -0.74
N GLU A 111 -10.15 -9.69 -1.74
CA GLU A 111 -10.03 -10.20 -3.11
C GLU A 111 -8.66 -9.85 -3.73
N CYS A 112 -8.13 -8.66 -3.44
CA CYS A 112 -6.79 -8.26 -3.86
C CYS A 112 -5.69 -9.06 -3.15
N LEU A 113 -5.86 -9.37 -1.86
CA LEU A 113 -4.96 -10.26 -1.12
C LEU A 113 -4.94 -11.66 -1.73
N GLU A 114 -6.11 -12.25 -1.99
CA GLU A 114 -6.22 -13.57 -2.63
C GLU A 114 -5.54 -13.56 -4.00
N TYR A 115 -5.73 -12.52 -4.80
CA TYR A 115 -5.06 -12.39 -6.08
C TYR A 115 -3.52 -12.47 -5.97
N VAL A 116 -2.92 -11.80 -4.97
CA VAL A 116 -1.46 -11.90 -4.77
C VAL A 116 -1.06 -13.29 -4.28
N ARG A 117 -1.87 -13.90 -3.41
CA ARG A 117 -1.65 -15.27 -2.93
C ARG A 117 -1.64 -16.28 -4.08
N GLU A 118 -2.59 -16.20 -5.00
CA GLU A 118 -2.65 -17.04 -6.21
C GLU A 118 -1.42 -16.82 -7.10
N ILE A 119 -1.07 -15.56 -7.38
CA ILE A 119 0.10 -15.22 -8.21
C ILE A 119 1.39 -15.81 -7.62
N GLU A 120 1.63 -15.65 -6.32
CA GLU A 120 2.85 -16.15 -5.70
C GLU A 120 2.87 -17.68 -5.60
N LYS A 121 1.70 -18.31 -5.39
CA LYS A 121 1.57 -19.77 -5.44
C LYS A 121 1.91 -20.34 -6.82
N ASP A 122 1.47 -19.68 -7.88
CA ASP A 122 1.69 -20.12 -9.26
C ASP A 122 3.10 -19.78 -9.78
N ASN A 123 3.86 -18.96 -9.05
CA ASN A 123 5.21 -18.53 -9.41
C ASN A 123 6.21 -18.81 -8.28
N PRO A 124 6.44 -20.09 -7.91
CA PRO A 124 7.33 -20.45 -6.80
C PRO A 124 8.79 -20.01 -7.03
N ASP A 125 9.18 -19.78 -8.27
CA ASP A 125 10.54 -19.35 -8.66
C ASP A 125 10.84 -17.87 -8.34
N ILE A 126 9.85 -17.08 -7.91
CA ILE A 126 10.04 -15.68 -7.47
C ILE A 126 11.01 -15.59 -6.28
N GLY A 127 11.28 -16.71 -5.60
CA GLY A 127 12.21 -16.78 -4.50
C GLY A 127 11.69 -16.08 -3.25
N SER A 128 12.48 -16.14 -2.17
CA SER A 128 12.14 -15.51 -0.90
C SER A 128 12.37 -14.00 -0.90
N GLU A 129 13.25 -13.51 -1.77
CA GLU A 129 13.63 -12.10 -1.89
C GLU A 129 12.79 -11.40 -2.96
N LYS A 130 11.72 -10.73 -2.52
CA LYS A 130 10.79 -10.02 -3.40
C LYS A 130 11.05 -8.52 -3.30
N PRO A 131 11.69 -7.88 -4.30
CA PRO A 131 11.82 -6.43 -4.34
C PRO A 131 10.45 -5.79 -4.59
N GLY A 132 10.31 -4.50 -4.30
CA GLY A 132 9.03 -3.79 -4.38
C GLY A 132 8.36 -3.77 -5.77
N ASN A 133 9.05 -4.16 -6.83
CA ASN A 133 8.51 -4.23 -8.20
C ASN A 133 8.33 -5.66 -8.74
N TYR A 134 8.44 -6.69 -7.90
CA TYR A 134 8.39 -8.09 -8.37
C TYR A 134 7.11 -8.43 -9.15
N LEU A 135 5.93 -7.90 -8.78
CA LEU A 135 4.69 -8.13 -9.54
C LEU A 135 4.74 -7.58 -10.98
N GLU A 136 5.64 -6.65 -11.30
CA GLU A 136 5.81 -6.10 -12.65
C GLU A 136 6.49 -7.10 -13.59
N SER A 137 7.30 -8.04 -13.06
CA SER A 137 8.01 -9.05 -13.85
C SER A 137 7.14 -10.25 -14.23
N ILE A 138 6.02 -10.46 -13.54
CA ILE A 138 5.11 -11.59 -13.76
C ILE A 138 4.12 -11.23 -14.87
N LYS A 139 4.13 -11.99 -15.96
CA LYS A 139 3.24 -11.79 -17.10
C LYS A 139 1.88 -12.45 -16.86
N VAL A 140 0.85 -11.85 -17.43
CA VAL A 140 -0.51 -12.42 -17.47
C VAL A 140 -0.95 -12.59 -18.93
N ASP A 141 -1.82 -13.57 -19.19
CA ASP A 141 -2.18 -14.05 -20.53
C ASP A 141 -2.62 -12.96 -21.53
N ASN A 142 -3.19 -11.86 -21.02
CA ASN A 142 -3.72 -10.77 -21.84
C ASN A 142 -2.67 -9.71 -22.24
N GLY A 143 -1.37 -10.02 -22.17
CA GLY A 143 -0.28 -9.11 -22.58
C GLY A 143 0.08 -8.03 -21.56
N GLY A 144 -0.39 -8.16 -20.32
CA GLY A 144 -0.09 -7.27 -19.19
C GLY A 144 0.93 -7.86 -18.22
N ASN A 145 0.95 -7.31 -16.99
CA ASN A 145 1.65 -7.89 -15.85
C ASN A 145 0.76 -7.89 -14.61
N SER A 146 1.13 -8.68 -13.61
CA SER A 146 0.32 -8.85 -12.39
C SER A 146 0.17 -7.55 -11.60
N LEU A 147 1.17 -6.66 -11.62
CA LEU A 147 1.05 -5.34 -10.97
C LEU A 147 -0.05 -4.47 -11.63
N MET A 148 -0.18 -4.50 -12.95
CA MET A 148 -1.22 -3.76 -13.66
C MET A 148 -2.61 -4.28 -13.31
N GLU A 149 -2.80 -5.59 -13.24
CA GLU A 149 -4.08 -6.19 -12.85
C GLU A 149 -4.41 -5.94 -11.37
N PHE A 150 -3.42 -6.04 -10.48
CA PHE A 150 -3.57 -5.68 -9.07
C PHE A 150 -4.05 -4.22 -8.91
N LYS A 151 -3.41 -3.27 -9.61
CA LYS A 151 -3.79 -1.86 -9.58
C LYS A 151 -5.20 -1.59 -10.08
N LYS A 152 -5.66 -2.36 -11.08
CA LYS A 152 -7.03 -2.28 -11.58
C LYS A 152 -8.02 -2.79 -10.52
N LYS A 153 -7.77 -3.98 -9.97
CA LYS A 153 -8.62 -4.61 -8.94
C LYS A 153 -8.77 -3.75 -7.69
N ILE A 154 -7.70 -3.08 -7.28
CA ILE A 154 -7.71 -2.24 -6.07
C ILE A 154 -8.11 -0.78 -6.35
N HIS A 155 -8.43 -0.43 -7.60
CA HIS A 155 -8.91 0.90 -8.00
C HIS A 155 -7.97 2.07 -7.66
N ILE A 156 -6.65 1.84 -7.54
CA ILE A 156 -5.72 2.86 -7.02
C ILE A 156 -5.70 4.15 -7.85
N SER A 157 -5.91 4.06 -9.17
CA SER A 157 -5.97 5.23 -10.05
C SER A 157 -7.18 6.13 -9.74
N GLU A 158 -8.32 5.53 -9.42
CA GLU A 158 -9.53 6.24 -9.02
C GLU A 158 -9.40 6.82 -7.61
N ILE A 159 -8.94 6.01 -6.66
CA ILE A 159 -8.68 6.43 -5.28
C ILE A 159 -7.71 7.61 -5.25
N GLN A 160 -6.62 7.57 -6.02
CA GLN A 160 -5.68 8.68 -6.15
C GLN A 160 -6.37 9.97 -6.61
N ARG A 161 -7.27 9.89 -7.60
CA ARG A 161 -8.01 11.07 -8.10
C ARG A 161 -8.93 11.62 -7.01
N ILE A 162 -9.64 10.76 -6.29
CA ILE A 162 -10.51 11.14 -5.17
C ILE A 162 -9.69 11.88 -4.10
N ILE A 163 -8.60 11.29 -3.61
CA ILE A 163 -7.73 11.91 -2.60
C ILE A 163 -7.19 13.26 -3.11
N SER A 164 -6.79 13.34 -4.37
CA SER A 164 -6.24 14.56 -4.96
C SER A 164 -7.24 15.72 -4.99
N ALA A 165 -8.51 15.42 -5.26
CA ALA A 165 -9.61 16.38 -5.41
C ALA A 165 -10.32 16.74 -4.10
N ALA A 166 -10.34 15.83 -3.13
CA ALA A 166 -11.09 16.01 -1.88
C ALA A 166 -10.55 17.17 -1.01
N ASN A 167 -11.45 17.78 -0.26
CA ASN A 167 -11.21 18.84 0.72
C ASN A 167 -11.20 18.33 2.17
N SER A 168 -11.76 17.15 2.43
CA SER A 168 -11.79 16.51 3.74
C SER A 168 -11.57 15.00 3.66
N TYR A 169 -11.21 14.39 4.78
CA TYR A 169 -11.04 12.93 4.86
C TYR A 169 -12.38 12.19 4.72
N ASP A 170 -13.43 12.71 5.35
CA ASP A 170 -14.77 12.12 5.27
C ASP A 170 -15.28 12.08 3.82
N GLU A 171 -14.98 13.10 3.02
CA GLU A 171 -15.27 13.12 1.58
C GLU A 171 -14.53 12.01 0.82
N ILE A 172 -13.26 11.73 1.18
CA ILE A 172 -12.49 10.63 0.59
C ILE A 172 -13.17 9.30 0.91
N VAL A 173 -13.43 9.02 2.19
CA VAL A 173 -14.04 7.77 2.63
C VAL A 173 -15.42 7.58 2.00
N GLN A 174 -16.24 8.64 1.96
CA GLN A 174 -17.56 8.59 1.34
C GLN A 174 -17.47 8.21 -0.15
N GLN A 175 -16.62 8.89 -0.93
CA GLN A 175 -16.50 8.63 -2.37
C GLN A 175 -15.87 7.26 -2.66
N VAL A 176 -14.81 6.89 -1.93
CA VAL A 176 -14.15 5.59 -2.09
C VAL A 176 -15.10 4.44 -1.72
N SER A 177 -15.97 4.61 -0.71
CA SER A 177 -16.97 3.59 -0.34
C SER A 177 -18.03 3.33 -1.41
N LEU A 178 -18.11 4.17 -2.45
CA LEU A 178 -19.02 3.99 -3.58
C LEU A 178 -18.37 3.22 -4.74
N ILE A 179 -17.05 2.99 -4.68
CA ILE A 179 -16.36 2.15 -5.65
C ILE A 179 -16.88 0.73 -5.54
N ALA A 180 -17.38 0.21 -6.66
CA ALA A 180 -17.87 -1.16 -6.82
C ALA A 180 -19.02 -1.59 -5.87
N LYS A 181 -19.89 -0.64 -5.49
CA LYS A 181 -21.25 -0.92 -5.01
C LYS A 181 -22.22 -1.22 -6.15
#